data_AF-A0A241VUW1-F1
#
_entry.id   AF-A0A241VUW1-F1
#
_cell.length_a   1.000
_cell.length_b   1.000
_cell.length_c   1.000
_cell.angle_alpha   90.00
_cell.angle_beta   90.00
_cell.angle_gamma   90.00
#
_symmetry.space_group_name_H-M   'P 1'
#
loop_
_entity.id
_entity.type
_entity.pdbx_description
1 polymer ?
#
loop_
_entity_poly.entity_id
_entity_poly.type
_entity_poly.pdbx_seq_one_letter_code
_entity_poly.pdbx_strand_id
1 'polypeptide(L)'
;MNELNVPQNKGIRTNESAEFLTGDVVVFTDSNKPDHLMTVHKVQSGGVLLDGNHNFALSHLVRQATVAEVLAKRRLTAAEQALAEVP
;
A
#
# COMPACT_ATOMS: atom_id res chain seq x y z
N MET A 1 35.72 15.85 -0.43
CA MET A 1 34.37 15.77 -1.03
C MET A 1 33.81 14.46 -0.53
N ASN A 2 32.91 14.52 0.46
CA ASN A 2 32.46 13.33 1.19
C ASN A 2 31.08 12.97 0.66
N GLU A 3 31.01 11.93 -0.14
CA GLU A 3 29.75 11.34 -0.57
C GLU A 3 29.12 10.63 0.64
N LEU A 4 28.07 11.25 1.19
CA LEU A 4 27.24 10.65 2.22
C LEU A 4 26.52 9.47 1.58
N ASN A 5 27.02 8.26 1.85
CA ASN A 5 26.32 7.01 1.59
C ASN A 5 25.07 6.95 2.47
N VAL A 6 24.00 7.61 2.03
CA VAL A 6 22.67 7.41 2.58
C VAL A 6 22.33 5.96 2.31
N PRO A 7 22.09 5.11 3.32
CA PRO A 7 21.47 3.83 3.05
C PRO A 7 20.11 4.17 2.48
N GLN A 8 19.94 3.98 1.16
CA GLN A 8 18.62 3.78 0.60
C GLN A 8 18.11 2.51 1.26
N ASN A 9 17.51 2.65 2.45
CA ASN A 9 16.57 1.68 2.97
C ASN A 9 15.29 1.82 2.12
N LYS A 10 15.45 1.63 0.81
CA LYS A 10 14.45 1.04 -0.04
C LYS A 10 14.28 -0.32 0.61
N GLY A 11 13.35 -0.41 1.54
CA GLY A 11 12.81 -1.68 1.97
C GLY A 11 12.37 -2.35 0.68
N ILE A 12 13.24 -3.19 0.13
CA ILE A 12 12.86 -4.20 -0.82
C ILE A 12 11.96 -5.08 0.03
N ARG A 13 10.69 -4.69 0.11
CA ARG A 13 9.62 -5.62 0.38
C ARG A 13 9.65 -6.50 -0.86
N THR A 14 10.51 -7.52 -0.80
CA THR A 14 10.40 -8.69 -1.63
C THR A 14 8.92 -9.07 -1.60
N ASN A 15 8.42 -9.53 -2.73
CA ASN A 15 7.01 -9.88 -2.95
C ASN A 15 6.61 -11.13 -2.14
N GLU A 16 7.07 -11.25 -0.91
CA GLU A 16 6.79 -12.29 0.04
C GLU A 16 5.71 -11.73 0.95
N SER A 17 4.48 -11.80 0.42
CA SER A 17 3.23 -11.70 1.19
C SER A 17 3.33 -10.70 2.35
N ALA A 18 3.21 -9.40 2.04
CA ALA A 18 2.95 -8.42 3.09
C ALA A 18 1.78 -8.96 3.93
N GLU A 19 2.08 -9.41 5.14
CA GLU A 19 1.09 -9.94 6.06
C GLU A 19 0.28 -8.73 6.51
N PHE A 20 -0.81 -8.47 5.79
CA PHE A 20 -1.75 -7.43 6.14
C PHE A 20 -2.24 -7.68 7.56
N LEU A 21 -2.49 -6.61 8.31
CA LEU A 21 -3.09 -6.67 9.63
C LEU A 21 -4.46 -6.01 9.63
N THR A 22 -5.36 -6.45 10.51
CA THR A 22 -6.62 -5.73 10.74
C THR A 22 -6.33 -4.29 11.16
N GLY A 23 -6.93 -3.33 10.46
CA GLY A 23 -6.70 -1.90 10.62
C GLY A 23 -5.77 -1.29 9.57
N ASP A 24 -5.04 -2.11 8.80
CA ASP A 24 -4.18 -1.62 7.74
C ASP A 24 -4.98 -0.90 6.65
N VAL A 25 -4.41 0.18 6.14
CA VAL A 25 -4.95 0.86 4.96
C VAL A 25 -4.26 0.33 3.72
N VAL A 26 -5.07 -0.12 2.77
CA VAL A 26 -4.62 -0.75 1.54
C VAL A 26 -5.25 -0.09 0.32
N VAL A 27 -4.59 -0.26 -0.81
CA VAL A 27 -5.07 0.18 -2.13
C VAL A 27 -4.91 -0.96 -3.13
N PHE A 28 -5.76 -0.99 -4.15
CA PHE A 28 -5.61 -1.92 -5.25
C PHE A 28 -4.40 -1.57 -6.11
N THR A 29 -3.65 -2.60 -6.50
CA THR A 29 -2.51 -2.46 -7.41
C THR A 29 -2.96 -2.22 -8.86
N ASP A 30 -4.13 -2.74 -9.25
CA ASP A 30 -4.71 -2.57 -10.59
C ASP A 30 -5.33 -1.18 -10.77
N SER A 31 -4.95 -0.47 -11.83
CA SER A 31 -5.46 0.87 -12.18
C SER A 31 -6.96 0.89 -12.49
N ASN A 32 -7.54 -0.22 -12.96
CA ASN A 32 -8.97 -0.32 -13.26
C ASN A 32 -9.85 -0.44 -12.00
N LYS A 33 -9.24 -0.73 -10.86
CA LYS A 33 -9.92 -0.76 -9.57
C LYS A 33 -10.07 0.65 -8.98
N PRO A 34 -11.01 0.82 -8.04
CA PRO A 34 -11.21 2.11 -7.39
C PRO A 34 -9.94 2.64 -6.75
N ASP A 35 -9.82 3.96 -6.75
CA ASP A 35 -8.72 4.72 -6.20
C ASP A 35 -8.93 5.09 -4.71
N HIS A 36 -10.09 4.81 -4.13
CA HIS A 36 -10.31 5.04 -2.71
C HIS A 36 -9.49 4.07 -1.84
N LEU A 37 -9.12 4.57 -0.66
CA LEU A 37 -8.46 3.77 0.35
C LEU A 37 -9.44 2.76 0.95
N MET A 38 -8.93 1.57 1.27
CA MET A 38 -9.69 0.53 1.92
C MET A 38 -9.02 0.13 3.23
N THR A 39 -9.81 -0.27 4.22
CA THR A 39 -9.28 -0.72 5.50
C THR A 39 -9.44 -2.22 5.64
N VAL A 40 -8.36 -2.91 5.98
CA VAL A 40 -8.37 -4.34 6.28
C VAL A 40 -9.19 -4.56 7.53
N HIS A 41 -10.33 -5.23 7.38
CA HIS A 41 -11.17 -5.64 8.48
C HIS A 41 -10.74 -7.00 9.03
N LYS A 42 -10.39 -7.94 8.14
CA LYS A 42 -9.97 -9.29 8.54
C LYS A 42 -9.06 -9.90 7.48
N VAL A 43 -8.02 -10.58 7.93
CA VAL A 43 -7.12 -11.35 7.06
C VAL A 43 -7.62 -12.79 7.02
N GLN A 44 -7.70 -13.37 5.82
CA GLN A 44 -8.09 -14.76 5.61
C GLN A 44 -7.07 -15.46 4.71
N SER A 45 -7.08 -16.80 4.67
CA SER A 45 -6.07 -17.55 3.90
C SER A 45 -6.09 -17.16 2.42
N GLY A 46 -5.03 -16.49 1.96
CA GLY A 46 -4.86 -16.02 0.58
C GLY A 46 -5.39 -14.61 0.27
N GLY A 47 -6.01 -13.90 1.23
CA GLY A 47 -6.58 -12.58 0.98
C GLY A 47 -6.97 -11.78 2.23
N VAL A 48 -7.60 -10.64 1.98
CA VAL A 48 -8.06 -9.71 3.00
C VAL A 48 -9.49 -9.28 2.72
N LEU A 49 -10.24 -9.11 3.79
CA LEU A 49 -11.57 -8.53 3.77
C LEU A 49 -11.46 -7.09 4.18
N LEU A 50 -12.08 -6.24 3.39
CA LEU A 50 -11.96 -4.81 3.40
C LEU A 50 -13.31 -4.18 3.77
N ASP A 51 -13.24 -2.97 4.30
CA ASP A 51 -14.38 -2.08 4.57
C ASP A 51 -15.50 -2.74 5.37
N GLY A 52 -15.13 -3.42 6.47
CA GLY A 52 -16.12 -4.04 7.35
C GLY A 52 -16.81 -5.26 6.74
N ASN A 53 -16.08 -6.07 5.95
CA ASN A 53 -16.58 -7.31 5.31
C ASN A 53 -17.43 -7.08 4.04
N HIS A 54 -17.35 -5.90 3.42
CA HIS A 54 -18.08 -5.61 2.18
C HIS A 54 -17.29 -5.93 0.91
N ASN A 55 -15.98 -6.10 1.01
CA ASN A 55 -15.12 -6.38 -0.14
C ASN A 55 -14.04 -7.41 0.22
N PHE A 56 -13.73 -8.32 -0.69
CA PHE A 56 -12.66 -9.30 -0.55
C PHE A 56 -11.64 -9.13 -1.66
N ALA A 57 -10.38 -9.02 -1.29
CA ALA A 57 -9.27 -8.92 -2.21
C ALA A 57 -8.21 -9.97 -1.90
N LEU A 58 -7.70 -10.61 -2.95
CA LEU A 58 -6.55 -11.51 -2.81
C LEU A 58 -5.32 -10.66 -2.45
N SER A 59 -4.43 -11.21 -1.61
CA SER A 59 -3.29 -10.45 -1.07
C SER A 59 -2.35 -9.91 -2.14
N HIS A 60 -2.33 -10.51 -3.33
CA HIS A 60 -1.52 -10.05 -4.47
C HIS A 60 -2.21 -8.98 -5.34
N LEU A 61 -3.49 -8.70 -5.11
CA LEU A 61 -4.25 -7.66 -5.83
C LEU A 61 -4.26 -6.32 -5.08
N VAL A 62 -3.74 -6.31 -3.84
CA VAL A 62 -3.68 -5.13 -2.98
C VAL A 62 -2.27 -4.93 -2.49
N ARG A 63 -1.95 -3.67 -2.16
CA ARG A 63 -0.73 -3.30 -1.46
C ARG A 63 -1.08 -2.37 -0.31
N GLN A 64 -0.20 -2.24 0.68
CA GLN A 64 -0.35 -1.19 1.68
C GLN A 64 -0.36 0.18 1.01
N ALA A 65 -1.24 1.05 1.50
CA ALA A 65 -1.26 2.46 1.13
C ALA A 65 -0.02 3.15 1.69
N THR A 66 0.60 4.03 0.91
CA THR A 66 1.70 4.85 1.41
C THR A 66 1.15 5.95 2.32
N VAL A 67 2.01 6.53 3.16
CA VAL A 67 1.61 7.64 4.05
C VAL A 67 1.04 8.81 3.24
N ALA A 68 1.62 9.11 2.09
CA ALA A 68 1.12 10.14 1.18
C ALA A 68 -0.30 9.85 0.66
N GLU A 69 -0.60 8.59 0.35
CA GLU A 69 -1.95 8.16 -0.08
C GLU A 69 -2.96 8.27 1.06
N VAL A 70 -2.56 7.86 2.28
CA VAL A 70 -3.39 8.00 3.49
C VAL A 70 -3.71 9.47 3.77
N LEU A 71 -2.71 10.36 3.65
CA LEU A 71 -2.89 11.80 3.80
C LEU A 71 -3.77 12.39 2.69
N ALA A 72 -3.60 11.94 1.45
CA ALA A 72 -4.40 12.36 0.31
C ALA A 72 -5.81 11.75 0.29
N LYS A 73 -6.10 10.76 1.16
CA LYS A 73 -7.33 9.97 1.21
C LYS A 73 -7.68 9.28 -0.12
N ARG A 74 -6.68 9.05 -0.98
CA ARG A 74 -6.82 8.43 -2.30
C ARG A 74 -5.52 7.78 -2.74
N ARG A 75 -5.61 6.81 -3.64
CA ARG A 75 -4.47 6.22 -4.34
C ARG A 75 -3.80 7.29 -5.19
N LEU A 76 -2.49 7.41 -5.04
CA LEU A 76 -1.68 8.34 -5.80
C LEU A 76 -1.14 7.62 -7.03
N THR A 77 -1.00 8.36 -8.13
CA THR A 77 -0.30 7.86 -9.31
C THR A 77 1.18 7.68 -9.01
N ALA A 78 1.89 6.87 -9.81
CA ALA A 78 3.33 6.67 -9.63
C ALA A 78 4.12 7.99 -9.67
N ALA A 79 3.70 8.96 -10.50
CA ALA A 79 4.31 10.28 -10.55
C ALA A 79 4.07 11.08 -9.25
N GLU A 80 2.84 11.07 -8.73
CA GLU A 80 2.50 11.74 -7.47
C GLU A 80 3.19 11.10 -6.26
N GLN A 81 3.33 9.78 -6.25
CA GLN A 81 4.10 9.08 -5.22
C GLN A 81 5.57 9.50 -5.26
N ALA A 82 6.19 9.56 -6.44
CA ALA A 82 7.57 10.00 -6.61
C ALA A 82 7.80 11.47 -6.19
N LEU A 83 6.78 12.33 -6.32
CA LEU A 83 6.82 13.72 -5.85
C LEU A 83 6.63 13.85 -4.33
N ALA A 84 5.84 12.96 -3.73
CA ALA A 84 5.53 12.98 -2.31
C ALA A 84 6.63 12.34 -1.43
N GLU A 85 7.48 11.49 -2.03
CA GLU A 85 8.72 10.98 -1.41
C GLU A 85 9.80 12.07 -1.43
N VAL A 86 9.64 13.10 -0.58
CA VAL A 86 10.68 14.12 -0.38
C VAL A 86 11.70 13.58 0.63
N PRO A 87 13.01 13.57 0.31
CA PRO A 87 14.08 13.04 1.17
C PRO A 87 14.32 13.85 2.46
#